data_AF-A0A645EEV4-F1
#
_entry.id   AF-A0A645EEV4-F1
#
_cell.length_a   1.000
_cell.length_b   1.000
_cell.length_c   1.000
_cell.angle_alpha   90.00
_cell.angle_beta   90.00
_cell.angle_gamma   90.00
#
_symmetry.space_group_name_H-M   'P 1'
#
loop_
_entity.id
_entity.type
_entity.pdbx_description
1 polymer ?
#
loop_
_entity_poly.entity_id
_entity_poly.type
_entity_poly.pdbx_seq_one_letter_code
_entity_poly.pdbx_strand_id
1 'polypeptide(L)'
;MKNPGPHGLSELIYAFASMANNNGSAFAGFDASKPFYTLAGSLAMLTGRFVPAVAMLAMSGSLAQKKKVPPSSGTLPTDSVTFSVWTILVTLIIGALTFFPLFAMGPLAEHLSMIGGI
;
A
#
# COMPACT_ATOMS: atom_id res chain seq x y z
N MET A 1 5.19 -12.97 19.05
CA MET A 1 5.24 -13.38 17.63
C MET A 1 5.35 -14.89 17.63
N LYS A 2 4.49 -15.59 16.90
CA LYS A 2 4.44 -17.05 16.91
C LYS A 2 5.54 -17.65 16.03
N ASN A 3 5.89 -16.93 14.96
CA ASN A 3 6.99 -17.28 14.05
C ASN A 3 8.19 -16.35 14.30
N PRO A 4 9.40 -16.89 14.58
CA PRO A 4 10.61 -16.08 14.69
C PRO A 4 11.15 -15.68 13.31
N GLY A 5 12.14 -14.77 13.29
CA GLY A 5 12.87 -14.42 12.07
C GLY A 5 12.05 -13.60 11.06
N PRO A 6 12.43 -13.63 9.77
CA PRO A 6 11.83 -12.81 8.70
C PRO A 6 10.32 -12.99 8.56
N HIS A 7 9.79 -14.21 8.79
CA HIS A 7 8.35 -14.47 8.71
C HIS A 7 7.57 -13.69 9.77
N GLY A 8 8.06 -13.64 11.01
CA GLY A 8 7.42 -12.88 12.09
C GLY A 8 7.39 -11.38 11.82
N LEU A 9 8.41 -10.85 11.16
CA LEU A 9 8.42 -9.46 10.68
C LEU A 9 7.35 -9.27 9.59
N SER A 10 7.26 -10.18 8.62
CA SER A 10 6.22 -10.16 7.59
C SER A 10 4.81 -10.17 8.18
N GLU A 11 4.53 -11.00 9.19
CA GLU A 11 3.23 -11.04 9.87
C GLU A 11 2.84 -9.69 10.51
N LEU A 12 3.78 -9.07 11.23
CA LEU A 12 3.56 -7.77 11.88
C LEU A 12 3.30 -6.68 10.84
N ILE A 13 4.17 -6.57 9.83
CA ILE A 13 4.09 -5.52 8.81
C ILE A 13 2.83 -5.72 7.97
N TYR A 14 2.49 -6.96 7.62
CA TYR A 14 1.28 -7.26 6.86
C TYR A 14 0.01 -6.88 7.63
N ALA A 15 -0.05 -7.13 8.94
CA ALA A 15 -1.18 -6.71 9.76
C ALA A 15 -1.40 -5.19 9.68
N PHE A 16 -0.34 -4.39 9.87
CA PHE A 16 -0.44 -2.94 9.77
C PHE A 16 -0.71 -2.44 8.34
N ALA A 17 -0.10 -3.05 7.33
CA ALA A 17 -0.35 -2.70 5.93
C ALA A 17 -1.81 -2.97 5.53
N SER A 18 -2.37 -4.11 5.93
CA SER A 18 -3.77 -4.47 5.67
C SER A 18 -4.72 -3.51 6.39
N MET A 19 -4.47 -3.19 7.65
CA MET A 19 -5.27 -2.23 8.42
C MET A 19 -5.20 -0.82 7.83
N ALA A 20 -4.01 -0.31 7.54
CA ALA A 20 -3.81 1.02 6.97
C ALA A 20 -4.42 1.16 5.56
N ASN A 21 -4.46 0.08 4.78
CA ASN A 21 -5.10 0.07 3.46
C ASN A 21 -6.56 -0.41 3.48
N ASN A 22 -7.14 -0.61 4.66
CA ASN A 22 -8.50 -1.09 4.86
C ASN A 22 -8.85 -2.37 4.08
N ASN A 23 -7.91 -3.30 3.92
CA ASN A 23 -8.10 -4.55 3.18
C ASN A 23 -8.88 -5.58 4.02
N GLY A 24 -8.41 -5.85 5.25
CA GLY A 24 -9.03 -6.80 6.17
C GLY A 24 -8.44 -8.22 6.13
N SER A 25 -7.52 -8.50 5.22
CA SER A 25 -6.74 -9.75 5.22
C SER A 25 -5.73 -9.82 6.38
N ALA A 26 -5.39 -11.03 6.84
CA ALA A 26 -4.39 -11.25 7.88
C ALA A 26 -3.70 -12.62 7.69
N PHE A 27 -2.42 -12.72 8.08
CA PHE A 27 -1.72 -14.01 8.20
C PHE A 27 -2.17 -14.84 9.40
N ALA A 28 -2.81 -14.19 10.40
CA ALA A 28 -3.35 -14.81 11.61
C ALA A 28 -2.35 -15.53 12.56
N GLY A 29 -1.04 -15.50 12.28
CA GLY A 29 -0.01 -15.93 13.24
C GLY A 29 0.49 -14.83 14.19
N PHE A 30 0.21 -13.57 13.88
CA PHE A 30 0.44 -12.42 14.76
C PHE A 30 -0.81 -12.08 15.58
N ASP A 31 -0.67 -12.08 16.91
CA ASP A 31 -1.73 -11.70 17.84
C ASP A 31 -1.90 -10.17 17.90
N ALA A 32 -2.77 -9.67 17.02
CA ALA A 32 -3.15 -8.26 16.96
C ALA A 32 -4.18 -7.84 18.04
N SER A 33 -4.68 -8.78 18.86
CA SER A 33 -5.72 -8.48 19.86
C SER A 33 -5.20 -7.71 21.07
N LYS A 34 -3.87 -7.67 21.26
CA LYS A 34 -3.25 -6.93 22.36
C LYS A 34 -3.64 -5.45 22.33
N PRO A 35 -3.87 -4.81 23.48
CA PRO A 35 -4.40 -3.44 23.54
C PRO A 35 -3.66 -2.44 22.66
N PHE A 36 -2.32 -2.49 22.65
CA PHE A 36 -1.51 -1.63 21.80
C PHE A 36 -1.80 -1.82 20.31
N TYR A 37 -1.80 -3.06 19.80
CA TYR A 37 -2.00 -3.33 18.38
C TYR A 37 -3.43 -3.06 17.94
N THR A 38 -4.42 -3.36 18.78
CA THR A 38 -5.82 -3.01 18.54
C THR A 38 -5.99 -1.49 18.40
N LEU A 39 -5.41 -0.70 19.30
CA LEU A 39 -5.53 0.78 19.26
C LEU A 39 -4.75 1.39 18.10
N ALA A 40 -3.49 0.98 17.91
CA ALA A 40 -2.65 1.47 16.82
C ALA A 40 -3.21 1.07 15.45
N GLY A 41 -3.71 -0.16 15.32
CA GLY A 41 -4.38 -0.67 14.14
C GLY A 41 -5.68 0.06 13.82
N SER A 42 -6.52 0.31 14.84
CA SER A 42 -7.74 1.11 14.68
C SER A 42 -7.43 2.53 14.21
N LEU A 43 -6.39 3.16 14.77
CA LEU A 43 -5.95 4.47 14.33
C LEU A 43 -5.44 4.42 12.87
N ALA A 44 -4.65 3.41 12.50
CA ALA A 44 -4.19 3.21 11.13
C ALA A 44 -5.36 3.04 10.14
N MET A 45 -6.40 2.29 10.53
CA MET A 45 -7.61 2.13 9.71
C MET A 45 -8.37 3.45 9.54
N LEU A 46 -8.54 4.21 10.62
CA LEU A 46 -9.23 5.50 10.60
C LEU A 46 -8.50 6.50 9.72
N THR A 47 -7.18 6.63 9.88
CA THR A 47 -6.37 7.56 9.08
C THR A 47 -6.30 7.11 7.62
N GLY A 48 -6.07 5.82 7.37
CA GLY A 48 -6.03 5.22 6.05
C GLY A 48 -7.35 5.36 5.27
N ARG A 49 -8.49 5.38 5.98
CA ARG A 49 -9.80 5.56 5.35
C ARG A 49 -10.15 7.03 5.13
N PHE A 50 -10.10 7.83 6.18
CA PHE A 50 -10.72 9.16 6.18
C PHE A 50 -9.80 10.26 5.68
N VAL A 51 -8.48 10.16 5.86
CA VAL A 51 -7.55 11.18 5.33
C VAL A 51 -7.57 11.17 3.79
N PRO A 52 -7.43 10.02 3.10
CA PRO A 52 -7.57 9.98 1.65
C PRO A 52 -8.98 10.39 1.18
N ALA A 53 -10.04 9.98 1.88
CA ALA A 53 -11.40 10.37 1.51
C ALA A 53 -11.61 11.89 1.54
N VAL A 54 -11.14 12.57 2.60
CA VAL A 54 -11.21 14.03 2.70
C VAL A 54 -10.36 14.70 1.61
N ALA A 55 -9.15 14.20 1.36
CA ALA A 55 -8.29 14.72 0.29
C ALA A 55 -8.95 14.57 -1.10
N MET A 56 -9.60 13.43 -1.36
CA MET A 56 -10.33 13.18 -2.61
C MET A 56 -11.53 14.12 -2.76
N LEU A 57 -12.30 14.38 -1.70
CA LEU A 57 -13.41 15.35 -1.74
C LEU A 57 -12.92 16.78 -1.99
N ALA A 58 -11.82 17.19 -1.34
CA ALA A 58 -11.21 18.49 -1.57
C ALA A 58 -10.71 18.66 -3.00
N MET A 59 -10.05 17.61 -3.55
CA MET A 59 -9.59 17.57 -4.93
C MET A 59 -10.77 17.65 -5.91
N SER A 60 -11.85 16.89 -5.66
CA SER A 60 -13.07 16.92 -6.46
C SER A 60 -13.70 18.32 -6.48
N GLY A 61 -13.80 18.98 -5.32
CA GLY A 61 -14.30 20.36 -5.23
C GLY A 61 -13.46 21.34 -6.05
N SER A 62 -12.13 21.21 -6.01
CA SER A 62 -11.21 22.04 -6.82
C SER A 62 -11.36 21.78 -8.32
N LEU A 63 -11.51 20.51 -8.73
CA LEU A 63 -11.68 20.12 -10.13
C LEU A 63 -13.04 20.55 -10.69
N ALA A 64 -14.10 20.52 -9.90
CA ALA A 64 -15.45 20.93 -10.31
C ALA A 64 -15.54 22.39 -10.75
N GLN A 65 -14.66 23.26 -10.23
CA GLN A 65 -14.59 24.67 -10.61
C GLN A 65 -13.79 24.91 -11.91
N LYS A 66 -13.08 23.90 -12.43
CA LYS A 66 -12.27 24.03 -13.64
C LYS A 66 -13.10 23.73 -14.89
N LYS A 67 -12.95 24.57 -15.92
CA LYS A 67 -13.56 24.31 -17.24
C LYS A 67 -12.76 23.24 -17.98
N LYS A 68 -13.45 22.29 -18.59
CA LYS A 68 -12.83 21.31 -19.50
C LYS A 68 -12.31 22.03 -20.75
N VAL A 69 -11.06 21.79 -21.10
CA VAL A 69 -10.41 22.36 -22.29
C VAL A 69 -10.47 21.33 -23.43
N PRO A 70 -10.80 21.73 -24.68
CA PRO A 70 -10.74 20.83 -25.83
C PRO A 70 -9.33 20.27 -26.06
N PRO A 71 -9.20 19.04 -26.58
CA PRO A 71 -7.90 18.48 -26.93
C PRO A 71 -7.13 19.35 -27.93
N SER A 72 -5.82 19.41 -27.77
CA SER A 72 -4.88 20.08 -28.67
C SER A 72 -3.76 19.12 -29.08
N SER A 73 -2.84 19.58 -29.93
CA SER A 73 -1.65 18.79 -30.32
C SER A 73 -0.75 18.40 -29.13
N GLY A 74 -0.86 19.09 -28.00
CA GLY A 74 -0.13 18.77 -26.76
C GLY A 74 -0.90 17.87 -25.79
N THR A 75 -2.13 17.46 -26.10
CA THR A 75 -2.92 16.60 -25.21
C THR A 75 -2.46 15.15 -25.31
N LEU A 76 -1.99 14.59 -24.20
CA LEU A 76 -1.61 13.18 -24.11
C LEU A 76 -2.86 12.27 -24.08
N PRO A 77 -2.97 11.25 -24.95
CA PRO A 77 -4.10 10.31 -24.93
C PRO A 77 -4.00 9.33 -23.75
N THR A 78 -4.89 9.51 -22.76
CA THR A 78 -4.91 8.73 -21.51
C THR A 78 -5.63 7.38 -21.62
N ASP A 79 -6.22 7.09 -22.77
CA ASP A 79 -6.91 5.85 -23.14
C ASP A 79 -6.04 4.92 -24.02
N SER A 80 -4.78 5.30 -24.25
CA SER A 80 -3.82 4.51 -25.02
C SER A 80 -3.12 3.43 -24.19
N VAL A 81 -2.66 2.37 -24.88
CA VAL A 81 -1.81 1.33 -24.27
C VAL A 81 -0.57 1.93 -23.62
N THR A 82 0.06 2.91 -24.28
CA THR A 82 1.23 3.62 -23.76
C THR A 82 0.96 4.26 -22.41
N PHE A 83 -0.17 4.96 -22.25
CA PHE A 83 -0.54 5.57 -20.98
C PHE A 83 -0.85 4.54 -19.89
N SER A 84 -1.51 3.43 -20.26
CA SER A 84 -1.77 2.33 -19.32
C SER A 84 -0.48 1.71 -18.80
N VAL A 85 0.48 1.41 -19.69
CA VAL A 85 1.80 0.87 -19.32
C VAL A 85 2.54 1.86 -18.43
N TRP A 86 2.53 3.15 -18.78
CA TRP A 86 3.15 4.19 -17.98
C TRP A 86 2.56 4.29 -16.57
N THR A 87 1.23 4.25 -16.46
CA THR A 87 0.53 4.29 -15.18
C THR A 87 0.91 3.10 -14.30
N ILE A 88 0.91 1.88 -14.86
CA ILE A 88 1.32 0.66 -14.15
C ILE A 88 2.77 0.79 -13.66
N LEU A 89 3.68 1.24 -14.52
CA LEU A 89 5.09 1.38 -14.20
C LEU A 89 5.29 2.35 -13.02
N VAL A 90 4.66 3.53 -13.06
CA VAL A 90 4.77 4.52 -11.99
C VAL A 90 4.21 3.97 -10.68
N THR A 91 3.06 3.28 -10.71
CA THR A 91 2.49 2.64 -9.51
C THR A 91 3.44 1.59 -8.94
N LEU A 92 4.02 0.74 -9.78
CA LEU A 92 4.98 -0.28 -9.36
C LEU A 92 6.25 0.32 -8.78
N ILE A 93 6.80 1.39 -9.39
CA ILE A 93 8.01 2.05 -8.90
C ILE A 93 7.76 2.69 -7.53
N ILE A 94 6.66 3.43 -7.37
CA ILE A 94 6.32 4.05 -6.09
C ILE A 94 6.15 2.97 -5.02
N GLY A 95 5.38 1.91 -5.32
CA GLY A 95 5.19 0.80 -4.38
C GLY A 95 6.50 0.08 -4.04
N ALA A 96 7.28 -0.29 -5.05
CA ALA A 96 8.55 -0.96 -4.87
C ALA A 96 9.51 -0.13 -4.01
N LEU A 97 9.75 1.14 -4.35
CA LEU A 97 10.67 1.99 -3.60
C LEU A 97 10.20 2.28 -2.16
N THR A 98 8.89 2.35 -1.93
CA THR A 98 8.33 2.57 -0.59
C THR A 98 8.51 1.35 0.31
N PHE A 99 8.29 0.14 -0.22
CA PHE A 99 8.26 -1.10 0.57
C PHE A 99 9.50 -1.97 0.43
N PHE A 100 10.46 -1.59 -0.43
CA PHE A 100 11.65 -2.41 -0.72
C PHE A 100 12.42 -2.84 0.54
N PRO A 101 12.74 -1.95 1.51
CA PRO A 101 13.46 -2.38 2.71
C PRO A 101 12.68 -3.43 3.52
N LEU A 102 11.36 -3.29 3.61
CA LEU A 102 10.49 -4.23 4.33
C LEU A 102 10.37 -5.56 3.59
N PHE A 103 10.25 -5.54 2.26
CA PHE A 103 10.24 -6.77 1.46
C PHE A 103 11.57 -7.51 1.50
N ALA A 104 12.69 -6.78 1.48
CA ALA A 104 14.02 -7.33 1.61
C ALA A 104 14.21 -8.06 2.94
N MET A 105 13.79 -7.46 4.06
CA MET A 105 13.96 -8.01 5.40
C MET A 105 12.92 -9.07 5.81
N GLY A 106 11.76 -9.11 5.14
CA GLY A 106 10.68 -10.06 5.41
C GLY A 106 10.66 -11.20 4.38
N PRO A 107 9.76 -11.14 3.38
CA PRO A 107 9.49 -12.26 2.48
C PRO A 107 10.70 -12.65 1.61
N LEU A 108 11.54 -11.70 1.18
CA LEU A 108 12.72 -12.04 0.37
C LEU A 108 13.79 -12.74 1.21
N ALA A 109 14.08 -12.24 2.42
CA ALA A 109 14.99 -12.89 3.35
C ALA A 109 14.49 -14.30 3.73
N GLU A 110 13.19 -14.45 3.98
CA GLU A 110 12.57 -15.75 4.23
C GLU A 110 12.79 -16.72 3.06
N HIS A 111 12.45 -16.30 1.83
CA HIS A 111 12.58 -17.13 0.64
C HIS A 111 14.02 -17.56 0.37
N LEU A 112 14.98 -16.63 0.53
CA LEU A 112 16.40 -16.93 0.36
C LEU A 112 16.92 -17.88 1.44
N SER A 113 16.42 -17.78 2.67
CA SER A 113 16.80 -18.71 3.76
C SER A 113 16.28 -20.11 3.48
N MET A 114 15.03 -20.24 3.03
CA MET A 114 14.45 -21.51 2.60
C MET A 114 15.24 -22.17 1.46
N ILE A 115 15.67 -21.39 0.45
CA ILE A 115 16.52 -21.90 -0.63
C ILE A 115 17.90 -22.31 -0.11
N GLY A 116 18.45 -21.55 0.86
CA GLY A 116 19.73 -21.84 1.51
C GLY A 116 19.70 -22.99 2.51
N GLY A 117 18.52 -23.52 2.85
CA GLY A 117 18.36 -24.62 3.81
C GLY A 117 18.53 -24.22 5.27
N ILE A 118 18.30 -22.94 5.61
CA ILE A 118 18.38 -22.36 6.96
C ILE A 118 17.06 -21.75 7.41
#